data_AF-A0A0S9C4J9-F1
#
_entry.id   AF-A0A0S9C4J9-F1
#
_cell.length_a   1.000
_cell.length_b   1.000
_cell.length_c   1.000
_cell.angle_alpha   90.00
_cell.angle_beta   90.00
_cell.angle_gamma   90.00
#
_symmetry.space_group_name_H-M   'P 1'
#
loop_
_entity.id
_entity.type
_entity.pdbx_description
1 polymer ?
#
loop_
_entity_poly.entity_id
_entity_poly.type
_entity_poly.pdbx_seq_one_letter_code
_entity_poly.pdbx_strand_id
1 'polypeptide(L)'
;MSPSSALPGLLRRALAALCAVAVLSVFVAPAPAAIANEPVAQSEPAAAAASVTLEGDPVVFGSLTARFSPAAPAGGLRYEYLRDGDPIPYPYLGPYSSFRPQPEDFGARISVRVTATVDGHDPVVITSAKTAPVIGRLEVSAAASGEPIVGKSISYSVFLSGLPTLQVPVARTYAWYRDGEPIPGATAGQYTVTDEDFGRSLTAAAEFTAPGYRPVSDTVAFAPPSTAT
;
A
#
# COMPACT_ATOMS: atom_id res chain seq x y z
N MET A 1 12.46 -83.61 -12.18
CA MET A 1 13.24 -84.07 -13.35
C MET A 1 12.26 -84.68 -14.33
N SER A 2 11.81 -83.89 -15.30
CA SER A 2 11.00 -84.32 -16.43
C SER A 2 11.90 -84.38 -17.67
N PRO A 3 11.85 -85.43 -18.50
CA PRO A 3 12.56 -85.47 -19.78
C PRO A 3 11.60 -85.29 -20.99
N SER A 4 12.19 -85.09 -22.17
CA SER A 4 11.61 -85.36 -23.51
C SER A 4 10.52 -84.40 -24.05
N SER A 5 10.39 -84.05 -25.33
CA SER A 5 11.02 -84.47 -26.60
C SER A 5 10.66 -83.49 -27.76
N ALA A 6 11.60 -83.33 -28.71
CA ALA A 6 11.53 -83.30 -30.19
C ALA A 6 10.36 -82.64 -31.00
N LEU A 7 10.71 -81.67 -31.89
CA LEU A 7 10.68 -81.59 -33.41
C LEU A 7 9.52 -82.25 -34.24
N PRO A 8 9.27 -82.03 -35.57
CA PRO A 8 9.84 -81.11 -36.62
C PRO A 8 8.84 -80.53 -37.70
N GLY A 9 9.36 -79.81 -38.71
CA GLY A 9 8.86 -79.76 -40.12
C GLY A 9 7.93 -78.57 -40.48
N LEU A 10 8.03 -77.87 -41.62
CA LEU A 10 8.33 -78.30 -42.99
C LEU A 10 8.99 -77.19 -43.84
N LEU A 11 9.94 -77.62 -44.69
CA LEU A 11 10.46 -76.93 -45.89
C LEU A 11 9.38 -76.81 -46.98
N ARG A 12 9.41 -75.72 -47.77
CA ARG A 12 9.06 -75.76 -49.21
C ARG A 12 9.93 -74.84 -50.08
N ARG A 13 10.79 -75.50 -50.87
CA ARG A 13 11.15 -75.31 -52.29
C ARG A 13 11.82 -74.02 -52.77
N ALA A 14 13.05 -74.20 -53.26
CA ALA A 14 13.79 -73.30 -54.14
C ALA A 14 13.22 -73.28 -55.57
N LEU A 15 13.43 -72.18 -56.30
CA LEU A 15 13.73 -72.16 -57.73
C LEU A 15 14.37 -70.81 -58.09
N ALA A 16 15.61 -70.83 -58.58
CA ALA A 16 16.26 -69.68 -59.20
C ALA A 16 15.99 -69.73 -60.71
N ALA A 17 15.64 -68.58 -61.31
CA ALA A 17 15.68 -68.38 -62.75
C ALA A 17 16.07 -66.93 -63.04
N LEU A 18 17.21 -66.79 -63.70
CA LEU A 18 17.84 -65.56 -64.18
C LEU A 18 17.33 -65.29 -65.60
N CYS A 19 16.79 -64.10 -65.89
CA CYS A 19 16.73 -63.55 -67.26
C CYS A 19 16.47 -62.04 -67.22
N ALA A 20 17.34 -61.28 -67.87
CA ALA A 20 17.33 -59.82 -67.95
C ALA A 20 16.40 -59.32 -69.05
N VAL A 21 15.68 -58.23 -68.77
CA VAL A 21 15.17 -57.28 -69.79
C VAL A 21 15.32 -55.87 -69.23
N ALA A 22 16.00 -55.01 -69.99
CA ALA A 22 16.18 -53.60 -69.68
C ALA A 22 14.89 -52.82 -69.92
N VAL A 23 14.48 -51.99 -68.95
CA VAL A 23 13.43 -50.97 -69.12
C VAL A 23 13.97 -49.62 -68.68
N LEU A 24 13.86 -48.68 -69.62
CA LEU A 24 14.18 -47.26 -69.54
C LEU A 24 13.56 -46.64 -68.27
N SER A 25 14.39 -46.36 -67.27
CA SER A 25 13.94 -45.74 -66.01
C SER A 25 14.01 -44.22 -66.14
N VAL A 26 12.85 -43.58 -66.16
CA VAL A 26 12.73 -42.14 -65.95
C VAL A 26 13.21 -41.85 -64.52
N PHE A 27 14.30 -41.09 -64.40
CA PHE A 27 14.77 -40.55 -63.13
C PHE A 27 13.75 -39.52 -62.63
N VAL A 28 12.82 -39.95 -61.77
CA VAL A 28 12.14 -39.04 -60.86
C VAL A 28 13.16 -38.74 -59.75
N ALA A 29 13.72 -37.54 -59.77
CA ALA A 29 14.56 -37.09 -58.66
C ALA A 29 13.73 -37.13 -57.36
N PRO A 30 14.20 -37.82 -56.30
CA PRO A 30 13.55 -37.71 -55.00
C PRO A 30 13.64 -36.26 -54.54
N ALA A 31 12.49 -35.66 -54.22
CA ALA A 31 12.44 -34.38 -53.55
C ALA A 31 13.35 -34.42 -52.31
N PRO A 32 14.15 -33.38 -52.02
CA PRO A 32 14.92 -33.33 -50.80
C PRO A 32 13.96 -33.48 -49.63
N ALA A 33 14.18 -34.50 -48.80
CA ALA A 33 13.46 -34.66 -47.55
C ALA A 33 13.63 -33.36 -46.75
N ALA A 34 12.53 -32.65 -46.56
CA ALA A 34 12.51 -31.47 -45.70
C ALA A 34 13.01 -31.90 -44.32
N ILE A 35 14.11 -31.29 -43.87
CA ILE A 35 14.50 -31.32 -42.47
C ILE A 35 13.29 -30.75 -41.73
N ALA A 36 12.58 -31.59 -40.99
CA ALA A 36 11.55 -31.13 -40.09
C ALA A 36 12.24 -30.21 -39.08
N ASN A 37 11.99 -28.91 -39.17
CA ASN A 37 12.31 -27.99 -38.08
C ASN A 37 11.59 -28.51 -36.84
N GLU A 38 12.33 -28.98 -35.83
CA GLU A 38 11.76 -29.12 -34.49
C GLU A 38 11.21 -27.75 -34.07
N PRO A 39 10.01 -27.68 -33.46
CA PRO A 39 9.52 -26.42 -32.93
C PRO A 39 10.49 -25.95 -31.85
N VAL A 40 11.18 -24.84 -32.12
CA VAL A 40 11.94 -24.12 -31.10
C VAL A 40 10.95 -23.76 -30.00
N ALA A 41 11.04 -24.43 -28.85
CA ALA A 41 10.33 -24.02 -27.66
C ALA A 41 10.83 -22.60 -27.31
N GLN A 42 10.05 -21.59 -27.70
CA GLN A 42 10.25 -20.25 -27.18
C GLN A 42 10.04 -20.34 -25.68
N SER A 43 11.10 -20.13 -24.90
CA SER A 43 10.97 -19.90 -23.47
C SER A 43 10.12 -18.63 -23.31
N GLU A 44 8.82 -18.80 -23.08
CA GLU A 44 7.94 -17.69 -22.74
C GLU A 44 8.55 -17.01 -21.51
N PRO A 45 8.79 -15.69 -21.55
CA PRO A 45 9.32 -15.00 -20.39
C PRO A 45 8.35 -15.24 -19.24
N ALA A 46 8.83 -15.90 -18.17
CA ALA A 46 8.02 -16.19 -17.00
C ALA A 46 7.31 -14.90 -16.57
N ALA A 47 5.98 -14.89 -16.67
CA ALA A 47 5.19 -13.75 -16.26
C ALA A 47 5.57 -13.40 -14.82
N ALA A 48 6.02 -12.15 -14.61
CA ALA A 48 6.44 -11.71 -13.29
C ALA A 48 5.29 -11.94 -12.30
N ALA A 49 5.55 -12.65 -11.20
CA ALA A 49 4.53 -12.94 -10.21
C ALA A 49 3.92 -11.62 -9.69
N ALA A 50 2.59 -11.55 -9.67
CA ALA A 50 1.90 -10.38 -9.16
C ALA A 50 2.28 -10.14 -7.69
N SER A 51 2.60 -8.89 -7.36
CA SER A 51 2.85 -8.42 -6.00
C SER A 51 1.73 -7.47 -5.56
N VAL A 52 1.53 -7.33 -4.25
CA VAL A 52 0.58 -6.37 -3.67
C VAL A 52 1.27 -5.50 -2.63
N THR A 53 1.07 -4.20 -2.71
CA THR A 53 1.54 -3.20 -1.75
C THR A 53 0.35 -2.50 -1.11
N LEU A 54 0.49 -2.03 0.14
CA LEU A 54 -0.44 -1.10 0.74
C LEU A 54 0.12 0.32 0.59
N GLU A 55 -0.56 1.14 -0.18
CA GLU A 55 -0.24 2.56 -0.36
C GLU A 55 -1.12 3.45 0.51
N GLY A 56 -0.57 4.58 0.94
CA GLY A 56 -1.23 5.56 1.81
C GLY A 56 -0.54 5.69 3.17
N ASP A 57 -0.96 6.70 3.94
CA ASP A 57 -0.41 6.95 5.26
C ASP A 57 -1.12 6.07 6.31
N PRO A 58 -0.40 5.25 7.10
CA PRO A 58 -0.98 4.46 8.17
C PRO A 58 -1.33 5.38 9.35
N VAL A 59 -2.47 6.05 9.26
CA VAL A 59 -2.99 6.96 10.28
C VAL A 59 -4.38 6.48 10.67
N VAL A 60 -4.74 6.58 11.95
CA VAL A 60 -6.12 6.34 12.40
C VAL A 60 -7.07 7.17 11.54
N PHE A 61 -8.09 6.51 10.99
CA PHE A 61 -9.07 7.07 10.08
C PHE A 61 -8.55 7.56 8.72
N GLY A 62 -7.28 7.26 8.40
CA GLY A 62 -6.69 7.40 7.08
C GLY A 62 -7.17 6.33 6.11
N SER A 63 -6.47 6.17 4.99
CA SER A 63 -6.81 5.18 3.96
C SER A 63 -5.56 4.48 3.47
N LEU A 64 -5.56 3.16 3.59
CA LEU A 64 -4.57 2.26 2.99
C LEU A 64 -5.22 1.56 1.81
N THR A 65 -4.56 1.53 0.65
CA THR A 65 -5.10 0.93 -0.57
C THR A 65 -4.16 -0.14 -1.11
N ALA A 66 -4.67 -1.34 -1.33
CA ALA A 66 -3.99 -2.43 -2.01
C ALA A 66 -3.75 -2.06 -3.48
N ARG A 67 -2.50 -2.06 -3.90
CA ARG A 67 -2.08 -1.86 -5.29
C ARG A 67 -1.28 -3.06 -5.77
N PHE A 68 -1.61 -3.51 -6.97
CA PHE A 68 -0.90 -4.63 -7.59
C PHE A 68 0.12 -4.13 -8.60
N SER A 69 1.23 -4.85 -8.70
CA SER A 69 2.24 -4.66 -9.73
C SER A 69 2.73 -6.01 -10.26
N PRO A 70 2.86 -6.21 -11.59
CA PRO A 70 2.53 -5.23 -12.65
C PRO A 70 1.03 -5.09 -12.91
N ALA A 71 0.22 -6.09 -12.54
CA ALA A 71 -1.22 -6.08 -12.66
C ALA A 71 -1.87 -6.94 -11.57
N ALA A 72 -3.16 -6.73 -11.31
CA ALA A 72 -3.91 -7.59 -10.41
C ALA A 72 -4.06 -9.02 -10.98
N PRO A 73 -4.07 -10.06 -10.14
CA PRO A 73 -4.40 -11.41 -10.58
C PRO A 73 -5.78 -11.47 -11.24
N ALA A 74 -5.95 -12.38 -12.20
CA ALA A 74 -7.26 -12.65 -12.79
C ALA A 74 -8.21 -13.31 -11.77
N GLY A 75 -9.51 -13.20 -12.03
CA GLY A 75 -10.56 -13.84 -11.23
C GLY A 75 -11.10 -12.97 -10.10
N GLY A 76 -11.84 -13.61 -9.18
CA GLY A 76 -12.40 -12.96 -8.00
C GLY A 76 -11.34 -12.72 -6.93
N LEU A 77 -11.30 -11.50 -6.39
CA LEU A 77 -10.35 -11.12 -5.33
C LEU A 77 -11.07 -10.99 -3.99
N ARG A 78 -10.50 -11.61 -2.96
CA ARG A 78 -10.91 -11.44 -1.56
C ARG A 78 -9.77 -10.82 -0.78
N TYR A 79 -10.05 -9.73 -0.07
CA TYR A 79 -9.09 -9.02 0.78
C TYR A 79 -9.33 -9.37 2.25
N GLU A 80 -8.26 -9.74 2.95
CA GLU A 80 -8.21 -9.93 4.40
C GLU A 80 -7.09 -9.04 4.96
N TYR A 81 -7.45 -8.00 5.71
CA TYR A 81 -6.46 -7.15 6.36
C TYR A 81 -6.05 -7.75 7.70
N LEU A 82 -4.76 -7.61 8.00
CA LEU A 82 -4.10 -8.20 9.16
C LEU A 82 -3.50 -7.10 10.03
N ARG A 83 -3.76 -7.15 11.33
CA ARG A 83 -3.12 -6.34 12.37
C ARG A 83 -2.00 -7.15 12.99
N ASP A 84 -0.76 -6.71 12.77
CA ASP A 84 0.45 -7.41 13.21
C ASP A 84 0.58 -8.87 12.75
N GLY A 85 -0.22 -9.29 11.77
CA GLY A 85 -0.26 -10.64 11.23
C GLY A 85 -1.57 -11.38 11.52
N ASP A 86 -2.34 -10.90 12.49
CA ASP A 86 -3.62 -11.49 12.88
C ASP A 86 -4.79 -10.87 12.09
N PRO A 87 -5.77 -11.66 11.66
CA PRO A 87 -6.93 -11.15 10.92
C PRO A 87 -7.72 -10.10 11.70
N ILE A 88 -8.06 -8.99 11.05
CA ILE A 88 -8.95 -7.96 11.59
C ILE A 88 -10.41 -8.37 11.28
N PRO A 89 -11.26 -8.63 12.30
CA PRO A 89 -12.64 -9.06 12.06
C PRO A 89 -13.55 -7.95 11.51
N TYR A 90 -14.61 -8.36 10.80
CA TYR A 90 -15.68 -7.53 10.21
C TYR A 90 -16.50 -6.83 11.32
N PRO A 91 -17.07 -5.59 11.15
CA PRO A 91 -17.60 -4.95 9.93
C PRO A 91 -16.67 -4.07 9.10
N TYR A 92 -15.39 -3.98 9.45
CA TYR A 92 -14.48 -2.97 8.86
C TYR A 92 -13.84 -3.37 7.52
N LEU A 93 -14.19 -4.54 6.98
CA LEU A 93 -13.63 -5.10 5.75
C LEU A 93 -14.73 -5.32 4.70
N GLY A 94 -15.18 -4.28 4.01
CA GLY A 94 -15.88 -4.52 2.75
C GLY A 94 -14.95 -5.23 1.75
N PRO A 95 -15.45 -5.75 0.61
CA PRO A 95 -14.65 -6.41 -0.44
C PRO A 95 -13.71 -5.45 -1.19
N TYR A 96 -13.25 -4.40 -0.51
CA TYR A 96 -12.59 -3.25 -1.08
C TYR A 96 -11.09 -3.45 -1.01
N SER A 97 -10.44 -2.98 -2.07
CA SER A 97 -9.00 -2.77 -2.09
C SER A 97 -8.55 -1.67 -1.13
N SER A 98 -9.41 -1.14 -0.26
CA SER A 98 -9.07 -0.13 0.75
C SER A 98 -9.41 -0.58 2.16
N PHE A 99 -8.60 -0.11 3.10
CA PHE A 99 -8.77 -0.28 4.55
C PHE A 99 -8.57 1.07 5.24
N ARG A 100 -9.45 1.35 6.19
CA ARG A 100 -9.40 2.55 7.02
C ARG A 100 -9.03 2.14 8.44
N PRO A 101 -7.77 2.38 8.88
CA PRO A 101 -7.36 2.06 10.23
C PRO A 101 -8.29 2.68 11.27
N GLN A 102 -8.61 1.93 12.31
CA GLN A 102 -9.43 2.35 13.44
C GLN A 102 -8.54 2.67 14.65
N PRO A 103 -9.07 3.28 15.73
CA PRO A 103 -8.29 3.57 16.92
C PRO A 103 -7.60 2.33 17.52
N GLU A 104 -8.17 1.14 17.37
CA GLU A 104 -7.63 -0.13 17.86
C GLU A 104 -6.41 -0.62 17.06
N ASP A 105 -6.14 -0.03 15.90
CA ASP A 105 -4.95 -0.31 15.09
C ASP A 105 -3.73 0.52 15.52
N PHE A 106 -3.88 1.49 16.44
CA PHE A 106 -2.79 2.38 16.84
C PHE A 106 -1.55 1.62 17.31
N GLY A 107 -0.39 1.96 16.74
CA GLY A 107 0.90 1.30 16.99
C GLY A 107 1.09 -0.05 16.28
N ALA A 108 0.01 -0.67 15.80
CA ALA A 108 0.08 -1.91 15.03
C ALA A 108 0.53 -1.65 13.60
N ARG A 109 1.05 -2.68 12.94
CA ARG A 109 1.36 -2.64 11.51
C ARG A 109 0.31 -3.39 10.72
N ILE A 110 -0.11 -2.80 9.60
CA ILE A 110 -1.15 -3.37 8.74
C ILE A 110 -0.49 -4.10 7.57
N SER A 111 -1.06 -5.24 7.18
CA SER A 111 -0.78 -5.91 5.91
C SER A 111 -2.09 -6.42 5.32
N VAL A 112 -2.09 -6.74 4.03
CA VAL A 112 -3.26 -7.35 3.37
C VAL A 112 -2.87 -8.68 2.77
N ARG A 113 -3.70 -9.69 3.01
CA ARG A 113 -3.68 -10.99 2.36
C ARG A 113 -4.80 -11.01 1.33
N VAL A 114 -4.45 -11.25 0.07
CA VAL A 114 -5.39 -11.32 -1.04
C VAL A 114 -5.44 -12.75 -1.56
N THR A 115 -6.63 -13.31 -1.62
CA THR A 115 -6.89 -14.60 -2.27
C THR A 115 -7.56 -14.35 -3.61
N ALA A 116 -6.91 -14.76 -4.70
CA ALA A 116 -7.45 -14.75 -6.05
C ALA A 116 -8.01 -16.12 -6.41
N THR A 117 -9.24 -16.16 -6.91
CA THR A 117 -9.93 -17.40 -7.29
C THR A 117 -10.37 -17.34 -8.75
N VAL A 118 -9.98 -18.35 -9.52
CA VAL A 118 -10.40 -18.56 -10.91
C VAL A 118 -11.07 -19.92 -10.97
N ASP A 119 -12.23 -20.01 -11.62
CA ASP A 119 -12.94 -21.28 -11.75
C ASP A 119 -12.06 -22.35 -12.40
N GLY A 120 -12.07 -23.55 -11.81
CA GLY A 120 -11.28 -24.69 -12.28
C GLY A 120 -9.78 -24.61 -11.96
N HIS A 121 -9.32 -23.65 -11.15
CA HIS A 121 -7.92 -23.50 -10.75
C HIS A 121 -7.76 -23.42 -9.23
N ASP A 122 -6.58 -23.81 -8.74
CA ASP A 122 -6.23 -23.64 -7.33
C ASP A 122 -6.12 -22.14 -6.97
N PRO A 123 -6.65 -21.70 -5.82
CA PRO A 123 -6.55 -20.31 -5.40
C PRO A 123 -5.10 -19.86 -5.20
N VAL A 124 -4.81 -18.62 -5.58
CA VAL A 124 -3.51 -17.98 -5.37
C VAL A 124 -3.61 -16.99 -4.22
N VAL A 125 -2.68 -17.05 -3.26
CA VAL A 125 -2.62 -16.15 -2.10
C VAL A 125 -1.40 -15.26 -2.19
N ILE A 126 -1.60 -13.94 -2.10
CA ILE A 126 -0.55 -12.92 -2.13
C ILE A 126 -0.68 -12.08 -0.87
N THR A 127 0.42 -11.86 -0.14
CA THR A 127 0.41 -11.03 1.08
C THR A 127 1.35 -9.85 0.90
N SER A 128 0.91 -8.64 1.27
CA SER A 128 1.75 -7.45 1.24
C SER A 128 2.81 -7.48 2.35
N ALA A 129 3.87 -6.68 2.19
CA ALA A 129 4.67 -6.27 3.34
C ALA A 129 3.81 -5.51 4.37
N LYS A 130 4.28 -5.49 5.62
CA LYS A 130 3.68 -4.71 6.71
C LYS A 130 3.97 -3.21 6.51
N THR A 131 2.99 -2.35 6.81
CA THR A 131 3.18 -0.89 6.85
C THR A 131 4.13 -0.46 7.98
N ALA A 132 4.43 0.83 8.03
CA ALA A 132 4.85 1.47 9.28
C ALA A 132 3.73 1.34 10.34
N PRO A 133 4.04 1.49 11.63
CA PRO A 133 3.02 1.53 12.68
C PRO A 133 1.95 2.58 12.39
N VAL A 134 0.69 2.25 12.65
CA VAL A 134 -0.41 3.20 12.53
C VAL A 134 -0.25 4.28 13.59
N ILE A 135 -0.20 5.54 13.17
CA ILE A 135 -0.11 6.68 14.07
C ILE A 135 -1.50 7.29 14.35
N GLY A 136 -1.61 7.96 15.49
CA GLY A 136 -2.82 8.69 15.89
C GLY A 136 -2.92 10.06 15.23
N ARG A 137 -4.03 10.75 15.49
CA ARG A 137 -4.28 12.13 15.06
C ARG A 137 -4.52 13.01 16.26
N LEU A 138 -3.95 14.20 16.25
CA LEU A 138 -4.33 15.27 17.16
C LEU A 138 -5.54 16.01 16.57
N GLU A 139 -6.45 16.39 17.45
CA GLU A 139 -7.59 17.24 17.14
C GLU A 139 -7.47 18.51 17.98
N VAL A 140 -7.42 19.65 17.29
CA VAL A 140 -7.24 20.95 17.91
C VAL A 140 -8.43 21.83 17.56
N SER A 141 -8.92 22.55 18.57
CA SER A 141 -9.78 23.70 18.40
C SER A 141 -9.17 24.84 19.22
N ALA A 142 -8.80 25.92 18.54
CA ALA A 142 -8.24 27.10 19.19
C ALA A 142 -9.15 28.32 19.04
N ALA A 143 -9.03 29.23 20.00
CA ALA A 143 -9.75 30.50 20.00
C ALA A 143 -8.88 31.62 20.57
N ALA A 144 -9.01 32.81 19.98
CA ALA A 144 -8.54 34.04 20.57
C ALA A 144 -9.42 34.39 21.79
N SER A 145 -8.79 34.76 22.90
CA SER A 145 -9.49 35.19 24.12
C SER A 145 -8.84 36.44 24.71
N GLY A 146 -9.66 37.28 25.32
CA GLY A 146 -9.26 38.60 25.83
C GLY A 146 -9.45 39.69 24.78
N GLU A 147 -9.69 40.91 25.28
CA GLU A 147 -9.73 42.10 24.45
C GLU A 147 -8.31 42.64 24.28
N PRO A 148 -7.82 42.85 23.04
CA PRO A 148 -6.49 43.34 22.79
C PRO A 148 -6.41 44.83 23.10
N ILE A 149 -6.18 45.14 24.37
CA ILE A 149 -5.94 46.50 24.85
C ILE A 149 -4.47 46.61 25.22
N VAL A 150 -3.81 47.68 24.80
CA VAL A 150 -2.41 47.97 25.15
C VAL A 150 -2.20 47.84 26.68
N GLY A 151 -1.17 47.07 27.06
CA GLY A 151 -0.84 46.75 28.45
C GLY A 151 -1.64 45.60 29.06
N LYS A 152 -2.66 45.05 28.37
CA LYS A 152 -3.41 43.87 28.81
C LYS A 152 -2.93 42.60 28.11
N SER A 153 -3.17 41.46 28.76
CA SER A 153 -2.84 40.15 28.21
C SER A 153 -4.01 39.56 27.45
N ILE A 154 -3.71 39.02 26.27
CA ILE A 154 -4.59 38.18 25.45
C ILE A 154 -4.07 36.75 25.44
N SER A 155 -4.94 35.80 25.16
CA SER A 155 -4.64 34.36 25.28
C SER A 155 -5.01 33.59 24.04
N TYR A 156 -4.11 32.70 23.62
CA TYR A 156 -4.41 31.57 22.73
C TYR A 156 -5.06 30.47 23.57
N SER A 157 -6.38 30.35 23.49
CA SER A 157 -7.12 29.30 24.18
C SER A 157 -7.17 28.05 23.31
N VAL A 158 -6.85 26.90 23.87
CA VAL A 158 -6.81 25.63 23.11
C VAL A 158 -7.58 24.53 23.82
N PHE A 159 -8.42 23.86 23.05
CA PHE A 159 -8.93 22.53 23.35
C PHE A 159 -8.19 21.51 22.47
N LEU A 160 -7.62 20.49 23.09
CA LEU A 160 -6.82 19.47 22.42
C LEU A 160 -7.29 18.08 22.83
N SER A 161 -7.58 17.25 21.86
CA SER A 161 -7.81 15.81 22.01
C SER A 161 -6.92 15.01 21.04
N GLY A 162 -6.95 13.70 21.18
CA GLY A 162 -6.35 12.81 20.20
C GLY A 162 -7.21 11.59 19.93
N LEU A 163 -6.96 10.98 18.78
CA LEU A 163 -7.56 9.74 18.32
C LEU A 163 -6.43 8.73 18.01
N PRO A 164 -6.27 7.65 18.79
CA PRO A 164 -7.00 7.33 20.02
C PRO A 164 -6.74 8.34 21.14
N THR A 165 -7.51 8.26 22.23
CA THR A 165 -7.34 9.14 23.39
C THR A 165 -5.89 9.23 23.84
N LEU A 166 -5.40 10.45 24.05
CA LEU A 166 -4.02 10.72 24.43
C LEU A 166 -3.68 10.11 25.79
N GLN A 167 -2.63 9.31 25.84
CA GLN A 167 -2.02 8.77 27.06
C GLN A 167 -0.54 9.20 27.20
N VAL A 168 -0.12 10.17 26.40
CA VAL A 168 1.25 10.67 26.28
C VAL A 168 1.25 12.20 26.43
N PRO A 169 2.37 12.81 26.88
CA PRO A 169 2.46 14.26 26.95
C PRO A 169 2.42 14.89 25.55
N VAL A 170 1.88 16.10 25.48
CA VAL A 170 1.84 16.91 24.27
C VAL A 170 2.79 18.08 24.43
N ALA A 171 3.73 18.25 23.50
CA ALA A 171 4.56 19.43 23.41
C ALA A 171 3.84 20.51 22.58
N ARG A 172 4.00 21.76 23.01
CA ARG A 172 3.35 22.94 22.42
C ARG A 172 4.39 24.02 22.19
N THR A 173 4.40 24.61 21.01
CA THR A 173 5.19 25.78 20.69
C THR A 173 4.26 26.87 20.21
N TYR A 174 4.46 28.10 20.69
CA TYR A 174 3.67 29.26 20.27
C TYR A 174 4.56 30.26 19.55
N ALA A 175 3.98 30.97 18.60
CA ALA A 175 4.58 32.14 17.98
C ALA A 175 3.49 33.21 17.81
N TRP A 176 3.81 34.43 18.19
CA TRP A 176 2.96 35.60 17.98
C TRP A 176 3.48 36.40 16.78
N TYR A 177 2.56 36.99 16.04
CA TYR A 177 2.87 37.75 14.84
C TYR A 177 2.15 39.08 14.84
N ARG A 178 2.86 40.13 14.44
CA ARG A 178 2.34 41.47 14.20
C ARG A 178 2.48 41.77 12.71
N ASP A 179 1.37 42.07 12.04
CA ASP A 179 1.33 42.29 10.59
C ASP A 179 1.94 41.13 9.77
N GLY A 180 1.80 39.91 10.29
CA GLY A 180 2.37 38.69 9.71
C GLY A 180 3.85 38.46 9.99
N GLU A 181 4.54 39.41 10.63
CA GLU A 181 5.94 39.25 11.04
C GLU A 181 6.03 38.67 12.46
N PRO A 182 6.93 37.70 12.71
CA PRO A 182 7.06 37.08 14.02
C PRO A 182 7.57 38.08 15.06
N ILE A 183 6.98 38.06 16.26
CA ILE A 183 7.40 38.85 17.41
C ILE A 183 8.43 38.02 18.21
N PRO A 184 9.73 38.39 18.18
CA PRO A 184 10.76 37.57 18.81
C PRO A 184 10.56 37.42 20.32
N GLY A 185 10.70 36.19 20.83
CA GLY A 185 10.55 35.88 22.26
C GLY A 185 9.12 35.69 22.75
N ALA A 186 8.10 36.02 21.94
CA ALA A 186 6.71 35.74 22.26
C ALA A 186 6.38 34.26 21.97
N THR A 187 6.65 33.38 22.94
CA THR A 187 6.50 31.92 22.80
C THR A 187 5.56 31.27 23.83
N ALA A 188 4.89 32.10 24.65
CA ALA A 188 3.88 31.63 25.59
C ALA A 188 2.49 31.61 24.93
N GLY A 189 1.56 30.82 25.48
CA GLY A 189 0.15 30.85 25.09
C GLY A 189 -0.58 32.15 25.47
N GLN A 190 0.11 33.08 26.14
CA GLN A 190 -0.38 34.42 26.47
C GLN A 190 0.59 35.45 25.92
N TYR A 191 0.07 36.61 25.56
CA TYR A 191 0.85 37.75 25.08
C TYR A 191 0.29 39.04 25.68
N THR A 192 1.18 39.86 26.21
CA THR A 192 0.83 41.21 26.66
C THR A 192 0.94 42.15 25.48
N VAL A 193 -0.19 42.78 25.14
CA VAL A 193 -0.26 43.75 24.04
C VAL A 193 0.63 44.94 24.37
N THR A 194 1.49 45.32 23.42
CA THR A 194 2.43 46.43 23.56
C THR A 194 1.97 47.64 22.75
N ASP A 195 2.59 48.79 22.98
CA ASP A 195 2.32 50.01 22.20
C ASP A 195 2.58 49.80 20.69
N GLU A 196 3.54 48.95 20.32
CA GLU A 196 3.87 48.68 18.92
C GLU A 196 2.78 47.90 18.17
N ASP A 197 1.87 47.26 18.91
CA ASP A 197 0.77 46.48 18.36
C ASP A 197 -0.47 47.34 18.07
N PHE A 198 -0.49 48.60 18.53
CA PHE A 198 -1.65 49.49 18.40
C PHE A 198 -2.08 49.65 16.93
N GLY A 199 -3.35 49.33 16.65
CA GLY A 199 -3.93 49.39 15.31
C GLY A 199 -3.36 48.39 14.30
N ARG A 200 -2.47 47.49 14.71
CA ARG A 200 -1.87 46.45 13.85
C ARG A 200 -2.67 45.16 13.90
N SER A 201 -2.46 44.29 12.91
CA SER A 201 -3.01 42.95 12.96
C SER A 201 -2.16 42.07 13.88
N LEU A 202 -2.82 41.31 14.76
CA LEU A 202 -2.14 40.44 15.72
C LEU A 202 -2.69 39.02 15.58
N THR A 203 -1.80 38.05 15.39
CA THR A 203 -2.15 36.63 15.29
C THR A 203 -1.24 35.79 16.17
N ALA A 204 -1.72 34.61 16.56
CA ALA A 204 -0.93 33.62 17.27
C ALA A 204 -1.08 32.27 16.59
N ALA A 205 0.05 31.62 16.32
CA ALA A 205 0.11 30.26 15.81
C ALA A 205 0.65 29.34 16.90
N ALA A 206 0.16 28.10 16.92
CA ALA A 206 0.69 27.05 17.78
C ALA A 206 0.89 25.76 16.99
N GLU A 207 1.97 25.04 17.31
CA GLU A 207 2.20 23.66 16.85
C GLU A 207 2.09 22.70 18.04
N PHE A 208 1.44 21.57 17.79
CA PHE A 208 1.17 20.52 18.76
C PHE A 208 1.78 19.21 18.27
N THR A 209 2.60 18.59 19.12
CA THR A 209 3.23 17.30 18.83
C THR A 209 3.05 16.34 19.99
N ALA A 210 2.85 15.06 19.68
CA ALA A 210 2.79 13.99 20.66
C ALA A 210 3.41 12.71 20.08
N PRO A 211 4.15 11.92 20.88
CA PRO A 211 4.74 10.67 20.42
C PRO A 211 3.69 9.72 19.81
N GLY A 212 3.90 9.28 18.58
CA GLY A 212 2.98 8.38 17.88
C GLY A 212 1.75 9.06 17.27
N TYR A 213 1.68 10.39 17.26
CA TYR A 213 0.60 11.15 16.63
C TYR A 213 1.12 12.05 15.51
N ARG A 214 0.28 12.29 14.51
CA ARG A 214 0.57 13.28 13.47
C ARG A 214 0.55 14.69 14.10
N PRO A 215 1.60 15.51 13.91
CA PRO A 215 1.62 16.91 14.31
C PRO A 215 0.47 17.71 13.68
N VAL A 216 0.03 18.75 14.39
CA VAL A 216 -0.98 19.69 13.89
C VAL A 216 -0.59 21.11 14.32
N SER A 217 -0.92 22.08 13.47
CA SER A 217 -0.74 23.51 13.76
C SER A 217 -2.06 24.23 13.57
N ASP A 218 -2.26 25.29 14.34
CA ASP A 218 -3.47 26.11 14.29
C ASP A 218 -3.13 27.58 14.59
N THR A 219 -3.85 28.51 13.94
CA THR A 219 -3.63 29.95 14.03
C THR A 219 -4.92 30.66 14.36
N VAL A 220 -4.87 31.57 15.33
CA VAL A 220 -5.99 32.46 15.69
C VAL A 220 -5.62 33.91 15.41
N ALA A 221 -6.62 34.69 15.01
CA ALA A 221 -6.48 36.13 14.84
C ALA A 221 -7.21 36.86 15.98
N PHE A 222 -6.64 37.98 16.41
CA PHE A 222 -7.23 38.88 17.39
C PHE A 222 -7.82 40.10 16.68
N ALA A 223 -8.75 40.79 17.34
CA ALA A 223 -9.16 42.11 16.90
C ALA A 223 -7.95 43.07 16.90
N PRO A 224 -7.96 44.14 16.08
CA PRO A 224 -6.90 45.14 16.11
C PRO A 224 -6.77 45.75 17.52
N PRO A 225 -5.55 45.86 18.09
CA PRO A 225 -5.40 46.38 19.43
C PRO A 225 -5.79 47.85 19.57
N SER A 226 -6.41 48.18 20.71
CA SER A 226 -6.89 49.51 21.07
C SER A 226 -6.26 50.02 22.37
N THR A 227 -6.44 51.31 22.68
CA THR A 227 -6.08 51.88 23.99
C THR A 227 -7.20 51.70 24.99
N ALA A 228 -6.87 51.66 26.28
CA ALA A 228 -7.88 51.75 27.34
C ALA A 228 -8.68 53.05 27.17
N THR A 229 -10.01 52.94 27.23
CA THR A 229 -10.93 54.09 27.23
C THR A 229 -11.04 54.66 28.64
#